data_AF-A0A2V8GB63-F1
#
_entry.id   AF-A0A2V8GB63-F1
#
_cell.length_a   1.000
_cell.length_b   1.000
_cell.length_c   1.000
_cell.angle_alpha   90.00
_cell.angle_beta   90.00
_cell.angle_gamma   90.00
#
_symmetry.space_group_name_H-M   'P 1'
#
loop_
_entity.id
_entity.type
_entity.pdbx_description
1 polymer ?
#
loop_
_entity_poly.entity_id
_entity_poly.type
_entity_poly.pdbx_seq_one_letter_code
_entity_poly.pdbx_strand_id
1 'polypeptide(L)'
;MSDDRLQSSDAAESVAGKWHLLDLAADETHVPHHRVDLVFHADADQLRGAILSRGSGAEIPLASVQLDGDTLRLQMQAPKDRDQAEMPFLVMHRMNGKFEGSWMPSGKMDRGLKLVRHRS
;
A
#
# COMPACT_ATOMS: atom_id res chain seq x y z
N MET A 1 22.37 -17.13 -13.35
CA MET A 1 21.00 -16.76 -12.94
C MET A 1 21.07 -16.05 -11.60
N SER A 2 21.59 -14.82 -11.60
CA SER A 2 21.95 -14.10 -10.37
C SER A 2 21.43 -12.66 -10.32
N ASP A 3 20.83 -12.16 -11.42
CA ASP A 3 20.36 -10.78 -11.52
C ASP A 3 18.96 -10.56 -10.94
N ASP A 4 18.04 -11.53 -11.05
CA ASP A 4 16.64 -11.37 -10.62
C ASP A 4 16.48 -11.10 -9.11
N ARG A 5 17.36 -11.67 -8.28
CA ARG A 5 17.27 -11.50 -6.81
C ARG A 5 17.71 -10.13 -6.33
N LEU A 6 18.72 -9.54 -6.97
CA LEU A 6 19.20 -8.20 -6.62
C LEU A 6 18.17 -7.14 -7.04
N GLN A 7 17.58 -7.29 -8.23
CA GLN A 7 16.53 -6.40 -8.72
C GLN A 7 15.26 -6.44 -7.86
N SER A 8 14.85 -7.62 -7.38
CA SER A 8 13.68 -7.76 -6.51
C SER A 8 13.89 -7.13 -5.12
N SER A 9 15.10 -7.22 -4.56
CA SER A 9 15.44 -6.60 -3.26
C SER A 9 15.40 -5.08 -3.36
N ASP A 10 16.05 -4.50 -4.37
CA ASP A 10 16.05 -3.04 -4.61
C ASP A 10 14.64 -2.50 -4.82
N ALA A 11 13.78 -3.24 -5.52
CA ALA A 11 12.39 -2.87 -5.74
C ALA A 11 11.59 -2.86 -4.42
N ALA A 12 11.70 -3.90 -3.60
CA ALA A 12 11.02 -3.96 -2.31
C ALA A 12 11.51 -2.87 -1.34
N GLU A 13 12.82 -2.66 -1.28
CA GLU A 13 13.45 -1.58 -0.49
C GLU A 13 12.96 -0.20 -0.91
N SER A 14 12.74 0.02 -2.22
CA SER A 14 12.22 1.30 -2.73
C SER A 14 10.82 1.64 -2.22
N VAL A 15 10.04 0.65 -1.78
CA VAL A 15 8.69 0.80 -1.22
C VAL A 15 8.67 0.73 0.31
N ALA A 16 9.65 0.07 0.93
CA ALA A 16 9.74 -0.09 2.38
C ALA A 16 9.69 1.25 3.14
N GLY A 17 8.96 1.30 4.26
CA GLY A 17 8.78 2.47 5.11
C GLY A 17 7.32 2.90 5.26
N LYS A 18 7.10 4.08 5.84
CA LYS A 18 5.76 4.62 6.17
C LYS A 18 5.17 5.45 5.03
N TRP A 19 3.87 5.32 4.83
CA TRP A 19 3.10 5.98 3.77
C TRP A 19 1.74 6.45 4.27
N HIS A 20 1.24 7.52 3.66
CA HIS A 20 -0.12 8.02 3.82
C HIS A 20 -0.96 7.62 2.61
N LEU A 21 -2.07 6.94 2.85
CA LEU A 21 -3.09 6.70 1.84
C LEU A 21 -4.11 7.83 1.90
N LEU A 22 -4.19 8.59 0.80
CA LEU A 22 -5.01 9.79 0.66
C LEU A 22 -5.92 9.69 -0.56
N ASP A 23 -7.01 10.44 -0.56
CA ASP A 23 -7.74 10.76 -1.79
C ASP A 23 -6.77 11.44 -2.78
N LEU A 24 -6.89 11.12 -4.07
CA LEU A 24 -6.01 11.64 -5.13
C LEU A 24 -6.02 13.18 -5.17
N ALA A 25 -7.18 13.79 -4.94
CA ALA A 25 -7.39 15.23 -4.91
C ALA A 25 -6.91 15.91 -3.60
N ALA A 26 -6.51 15.15 -2.58
CA ALA A 26 -6.08 15.73 -1.31
C ALA A 26 -4.76 16.49 -1.45
N ASP A 27 -4.64 17.62 -0.75
CA ASP A 27 -3.38 18.36 -0.65
C ASP A 27 -2.37 17.57 0.19
N GLU A 28 -1.21 17.27 -0.39
CA GLU A 28 -0.15 16.49 0.25
C GLU A 28 0.64 17.29 1.28
N THR A 29 0.57 18.62 1.20
CA THR A 29 1.18 19.52 2.19
C THR A 29 0.34 19.60 3.46
N HIS A 30 -0.95 19.25 3.37
CA HIS A 30 -1.91 19.26 4.48
C HIS A 30 -2.55 17.89 4.65
N VAL A 31 -1.78 16.97 5.22
CA VAL A 31 -2.21 15.58 5.40
C VAL A 31 -3.38 15.51 6.42
N PRO A 32 -4.56 15.01 6.03
CA PRO A 32 -5.75 15.03 6.89
C PRO A 32 -5.64 14.11 8.11
N HIS A 33 -6.25 14.53 9.22
CA HIS A 33 -6.26 13.77 10.48
C HIS A 33 -6.96 12.40 10.38
N HIS A 34 -7.89 12.24 9.45
CA HIS A 34 -8.68 11.00 9.28
C HIS A 34 -8.12 10.08 8.17
N ARG A 35 -6.88 10.29 7.73
CA ARG A 35 -6.20 9.45 6.72
C ARG A 35 -6.05 7.99 7.14
N VAL A 36 -5.57 7.15 6.24
CA VAL A 36 -5.04 5.81 6.58
C VAL A 36 -3.52 5.85 6.48
N ASP A 37 -2.83 5.30 7.48
CA ASP A 37 -1.37 5.16 7.48
C ASP A 37 -1.01 3.71 7.18
N LEU A 38 -0.08 3.51 6.25
CA LEU A 38 0.47 2.20 5.88
C LEU A 38 1.96 2.15 6.23
N VAL A 39 2.44 0.96 6.55
CA VAL A 39 3.87 0.66 6.64
C VAL A 39 4.16 -0.57 5.81
N PHE A 40 5.24 -0.51 5.03
CA PHE A 40 5.75 -1.64 4.27
C PHE A 40 7.13 -2.05 4.81
N HIS A 41 7.34 -3.35 4.94
CA HIS A 41 8.59 -3.94 5.39
C HIS A 41 9.12 -4.82 4.25
N ALA A 42 10.33 -4.50 3.77
CA ALA A 42 11.05 -5.38 2.87
C ALA A 42 11.84 -6.39 3.70
N ASP A 43 11.55 -7.67 3.51
CA ASP A 43 12.41 -8.76 3.95
C ASP A 43 13.12 -9.37 2.73
N ALA A 44 14.11 -10.24 2.96
CA ALA A 44 15.00 -10.80 1.93
C ALA A 44 14.30 -11.33 0.67
N ASP A 45 13.08 -11.88 0.80
CA ASP A 45 12.33 -12.46 -0.33
C ASP A 45 10.88 -11.97 -0.43
N GLN A 46 10.44 -11.03 0.41
CA GLN A 46 9.04 -10.63 0.46
C GLN A 46 8.83 -9.17 0.87
N LEU A 47 7.79 -8.56 0.29
CA LEU A 47 7.25 -7.29 0.75
C LEU A 47 6.03 -7.58 1.62
N ARG A 48 6.08 -7.18 2.89
CA ARG A 48 4.92 -7.21 3.80
C ARG A 48 4.40 -5.81 4.00
N GLY A 49 3.12 -5.68 4.34
CA GLY A 49 2.54 -4.40 4.71
C GLY A 49 1.46 -4.50 5.76
N ALA A 50 1.23 -3.39 6.45
CA ALA A 50 0.25 -3.28 7.50
C ALA A 50 -0.37 -1.88 7.52
N ILE A 51 -1.59 -1.79 8.04
CA ILE A 51 -2.19 -0.53 8.46
C ILE A 51 -1.65 -0.18 9.83
N LEU A 52 -1.14 1.04 9.98
CA LEU A 52 -0.66 1.54 11.26
C LEU A 52 -1.80 2.21 12.03
N SER A 53 -2.20 1.62 13.15
CA SER A 53 -3.14 2.22 14.08
C SER A 53 -2.51 3.46 14.72
N ARG A 54 -3.08 4.64 14.48
CA ARG A 54 -2.59 5.89 15.10
C ARG A 54 -2.75 5.94 16.61
N GLY A 55 -3.80 5.32 17.14
CA GLY A 55 -4.12 5.37 18.57
C GLY A 55 -3.21 4.48 19.41
N SER A 56 -2.83 3.32 18.88
CA SER A 56 -2.05 2.32 19.60
C SER A 56 -0.63 2.11 19.07
N GLY A 57 -0.31 2.62 17.87
CA GLY A 57 0.92 2.29 17.16
C GLY A 57 0.96 0.85 16.62
N ALA A 58 -0.12 0.08 16.81
CA ALA A 58 -0.16 -1.32 16.39
C ALA A 58 -0.25 -1.45 14.87
N GLU A 59 0.45 -2.45 14.33
CA GLU A 59 0.36 -2.84 12.93
C GLU A 59 -0.74 -3.89 12.75
N ILE A 60 -1.70 -3.58 11.88
CA ILE A 60 -2.76 -4.50 11.46
C ILE A 60 -2.34 -5.05 10.09
N PRO A 61 -1.91 -6.33 9.99
CA PRO A 61 -1.34 -6.84 8.75
C PRO A 61 -2.33 -6.82 7.60
N LEU A 62 -1.84 -6.52 6.40
CA LEU A 62 -2.57 -6.75 5.16
C LEU A 62 -2.58 -8.25 4.83
N ALA A 63 -3.59 -8.70 4.09
CA ALA A 63 -3.66 -10.08 3.63
C ALA A 63 -2.58 -10.37 2.57
N SER A 64 -2.34 -9.40 1.68
CA SER A 64 -1.26 -9.48 0.71
C SER A 64 -0.74 -8.10 0.31
N VAL A 65 0.54 -8.06 -0.03
CA VAL A 65 1.22 -6.93 -0.68
C VAL A 65 2.08 -7.50 -1.78
N GLN A 66 1.91 -7.00 -3.00
CA GLN A 66 2.65 -7.46 -4.18
C GLN A 66 3.15 -6.25 -4.94
N LEU A 67 4.42 -6.27 -5.31
CA LEU A 67 5.03 -5.27 -6.19
C LEU A 67 5.49 -5.98 -7.47
N ASP A 68 4.92 -5.56 -8.59
CA ASP A 68 5.26 -6.08 -9.93
C ASP A 68 5.63 -4.89 -10.83
N GLY A 69 6.93 -4.69 -11.02
CA GLY A 69 7.49 -3.50 -11.65
C GLY A 69 7.00 -2.22 -10.94
N ASP A 70 6.22 -1.43 -11.65
CA ASP A 70 5.63 -0.18 -11.16
C ASP A 70 4.24 -0.36 -10.52
N THR A 71 3.70 -1.59 -10.45
CA THR A 71 2.36 -1.85 -9.92
C THR A 71 2.42 -2.40 -8.50
N LEU A 72 1.84 -1.68 -7.55
CA LEU A 72 1.64 -2.11 -6.17
C LEU A 72 0.19 -2.59 -5.99
N ARG A 73 0.02 -3.82 -5.52
CA ARG A 73 -1.29 -4.43 -5.23
C ARG A 73 -1.37 -4.78 -3.75
N LEU A 74 -2.41 -4.28 -3.10
CA LEU A 74 -2.65 -4.48 -1.67
C LEU A 74 -4.00 -5.15 -1.47
N GLN A 75 -4.10 -6.05 -0.49
CA GLN A 75 -5.38 -6.64 -0.11
C GLN A 75 -5.57 -6.58 1.40
N MET A 76 -6.75 -6.14 1.81
CA MET A 76 -7.15 -6.07 3.21
C MET A 76 -7.46 -7.47 3.75
N GLN A 77 -7.22 -7.70 5.05
CA GLN A 77 -7.75 -8.89 5.72
C GLN A 77 -9.28 -8.86 5.72
N ALA A 78 -9.87 -10.00 5.40
CA ALA A 78 -11.31 -10.17 5.49
C ALA A 78 -11.77 -10.11 6.95
N PRO A 79 -12.91 -9.45 7.22
CA PRO A 79 -13.60 -9.63 8.49
C PRO A 79 -14.12 -11.08 8.59
N LYS A 80 -14.46 -11.52 9.81
CA LYS A 80 -14.81 -12.92 10.11
C LYS A 80 -16.01 -13.46 9.32
N ASP A 81 -16.86 -12.59 8.84
CA ASP A 81 -18.11 -12.87 8.12
C ASP A 81 -17.95 -12.82 6.60
N ARG A 82 -16.73 -12.69 6.09
CA ARG A 82 -16.47 -12.57 4.65
C ARG A 82 -15.30 -13.43 4.19
N ASP A 83 -15.40 -13.93 2.96
CA ASP A 83 -14.31 -14.68 2.34
C ASP A 83 -13.18 -13.76 1.88
N GLN A 84 -11.93 -14.17 2.13
CA GLN A 84 -10.74 -13.42 1.72
C GLN A 84 -10.65 -13.22 0.21
N ALA A 85 -11.15 -14.18 -0.58
CA ALA A 85 -11.17 -14.09 -2.04
C ALA A 85 -12.09 -12.97 -2.56
N GLU A 86 -13.08 -12.55 -1.76
CA GLU A 86 -14.02 -11.48 -2.11
C GLU A 86 -13.52 -10.08 -1.72
N MET A 87 -12.42 -9.99 -0.97
CA MET A 87 -11.88 -8.71 -0.54
C MET A 87 -11.27 -7.98 -1.73
N PRO A 88 -11.63 -6.70 -1.95
CA PRO A 88 -11.10 -5.93 -3.07
C PRO A 88 -9.60 -5.71 -2.91
N PHE A 89 -8.94 -5.54 -4.06
CA PHE A 89 -7.54 -5.14 -4.13
C PHE A 89 -7.44 -3.63 -4.32
N LEU A 90 -6.55 -2.96 -3.60
CA LEU A 90 -6.08 -1.63 -4.00
C LEU A 90 -4.95 -1.82 -4.98
N VAL A 91 -5.14 -1.39 -6.23
CA VAL A 91 -4.15 -1.49 -7.30
C VAL A 91 -3.65 -0.09 -7.61
N MET A 92 -2.35 0.12 -7.52
CA MET A 92 -1.73 1.44 -7.68
C MET A 92 -0.51 1.37 -8.57
N HIS A 93 -0.33 2.37 -9.42
CA HIS A 93 0.79 2.47 -10.35
C HIS A 93 1.74 3.57 -9.91
N ARG A 94 3.04 3.29 -10.03
CA ARG A 94 4.09 4.26 -9.72
C ARG A 94 4.09 5.35 -10.79
N MET A 95 3.88 6.60 -10.38
CA MET A 95 3.92 7.77 -11.24
C MET A 95 4.68 8.89 -10.53
N ASN A 96 5.74 9.43 -11.16
CA ASN A 96 6.50 10.57 -10.64
C ASN A 96 6.96 10.41 -9.17
N GLY A 97 7.40 9.21 -8.78
CA GLY A 97 7.87 8.92 -7.42
C GLY A 97 6.77 8.70 -6.37
N LYS A 98 5.51 8.60 -6.77
CA LYS A 98 4.35 8.28 -5.93
C LYS A 98 3.63 7.05 -6.48
N PHE A 99 2.68 6.51 -5.72
CA PHE A 99 1.72 5.54 -6.26
C PHE A 99 0.33 6.15 -6.32
N GLU A 100 -0.37 5.95 -7.43
CA GLU A 100 -1.74 6.41 -7.64
C GLU A 100 -2.60 5.27 -8.19
N GLY A 101 -3.85 5.16 -7.77
CA GLY A 101 -4.69 4.04 -8.17
C GLY A 101 -6.07 4.01 -7.54
N SER A 102 -6.70 2.84 -7.53
CA SER A 102 -8.07 2.66 -7.04
C SER A 102 -8.33 1.24 -6.55
N TRP A 103 -9.47 1.04 -5.89
CA TRP A 103 -9.95 -0.27 -5.48
C TRP A 103 -10.53 -1.05 -6.66
N MET A 104 -10.25 -2.35 -6.70
CA MET A 104 -10.67 -3.31 -7.72
C MET A 104 -11.39 -4.50 -7.07
N PRO A 105 -12.59 -4.91 -7.56
CA PRO A 105 -13.34 -4.26 -8.63
C PRO A 105 -13.78 -2.85 -8.23
N SER A 106 -13.80 -1.92 -9.19
CA SER A 106 -14.27 -0.56 -8.96
C SER A 106 -15.75 -0.61 -8.58
N GLY A 107 -16.07 -0.02 -7.44
CA GLY A 107 -17.43 0.04 -6.89
C GLY A 107 -17.74 1.45 -6.41
N LYS A 108 -18.57 1.61 -5.38
CA LYS A 108 -18.85 2.94 -4.77
C LYS A 108 -17.60 3.65 -4.20
N MET A 109 -16.45 2.97 -4.15
CA MET A 109 -15.14 3.50 -3.74
C MET A 109 -14.27 3.93 -4.94
N ASP A 110 -14.86 4.32 -6.06
CA ASP A 110 -14.17 4.77 -7.28
C ASP A 110 -13.52 6.16 -7.14
N ARG A 111 -13.00 6.47 -5.95
CA ARG A 111 -12.16 7.63 -5.74
C ARG A 111 -10.74 7.20 -6.04
N GLY A 112 -10.09 7.94 -6.93
CA GLY A 112 -8.64 7.81 -7.09
C GLY A 112 -7.98 8.03 -5.73
N LEU A 113 -6.97 7.21 -5.44
CA LEU A 113 -6.19 7.24 -4.22
C LEU A 113 -4.72 7.46 -4.59
N LYS A 114 -3.96 7.99 -3.64
CA LYS A 114 -2.51 8.10 -3.74
C LYS A 114 -1.80 7.71 -2.45
N LEU A 115 -0.62 7.12 -2.60
CA LEU A 115 0.33 6.91 -1.52
C LEU A 115 1.40 7.98 -1.56
N VAL A 116 1.50 8.70 -0.44
CA VAL A 116 2.51 9.74 -0.22
C VAL A 116 3.45 9.27 0.87
N ARG A 117 4.76 9.33 0.63
CA ARG A 117 5.78 8.99 1.64
C ARG A 117 5.57 9.85 2.90
N HIS A 118 5.55 9.22 4.06
CA HIS A 118 5.61 9.95 5.34
C HIS A 118 6.99 10.61 5.44
N ARG A 119 7.02 11.95 5.50
CA ARG A 119 8.24 12.72 5.72
C ARG A 119 8.36 12.95 7.23
N SER A 120 9.28 12.22 7.86
CA SER A 120 9.72 12.47 9.24
C SER A 120 10.65 13.66 9.30
#